data_AF-A0A955S796-F1
#
_entry.id   AF-A0A955S796-F1
#
_cell.length_a   1.000
_cell.length_b   1.000
_cell.length_c   1.000
_cell.angle_alpha   90.00
_cell.angle_beta   90.00
_cell.angle_gamma   90.00
#
_symmetry.space_group_name_H-M   'P 1'
#
loop_
_entity.id
_entity.type
_entity.pdbx_description
1 polymer ?
#
loop_
_entity_poly.entity_id
_entity_poly.type
_entity_poly.pdbx_seq_one_letter_code
_entity_poly.pdbx_strand_id
1 'polypeptide(L)'
;MGVKWGYLLFQNLNRFTLDNYMSNQLMAYDQVELLDENPLDLEILGKKFAQLENKAFVSNPEAVENIMSNLSARDIQPFVEIIEEGSPFLKITDFDVNDLRATTNFPNEKFLVYNTNFHHDWQAYIDGKKVRIYRSNFAFIGFMVPGGEHQVHLLFAPKWKHFLNWFLLVLFQGMLWGVLIFWFRAYSAKMEMKT
;
A
#
# COMPACT_ATOMS: atom_id res chain seq x y z
N MET A 1 -13.09 0.10 4.24
CA MET A 1 -12.70 0.42 5.63
C MET A 1 -11.41 1.26 5.75
N GLY A 2 -10.59 1.43 4.70
CA GLY A 2 -9.32 2.18 4.80
C GLY A 2 -9.43 3.69 5.09
N VAL A 3 -10.57 4.30 4.75
CA VAL A 3 -10.78 5.76 4.92
C VAL A 3 -10.97 6.17 6.38
N LYS A 4 -11.43 5.25 7.26
CA LYS A 4 -11.75 5.55 8.66
C LYS A 4 -10.49 6.00 9.43
N TRP A 5 -9.39 5.27 9.27
CA TRP A 5 -8.15 5.54 10.02
C TRP A 5 -7.52 6.86 9.60
N GLY A 6 -7.43 7.10 8.29
CA GLY A 6 -7.02 8.40 7.76
C GLY A 6 -7.88 9.51 8.31
N TYR A 7 -9.21 9.41 8.17
CA TYR A 7 -10.14 10.42 8.69
C TYR A 7 -9.92 10.73 10.17
N LEU A 8 -9.79 9.71 11.02
CA LEU A 8 -9.52 9.89 12.45
C LEU A 8 -8.16 10.57 12.69
N LEU A 9 -7.13 10.21 11.92
CA LEU A 9 -5.82 10.86 12.01
C LEU A 9 -5.90 12.36 11.66
N PHE A 10 -6.53 12.69 10.53
CA PHE A 10 -6.67 14.07 10.03
C PHE A 10 -7.51 14.97 10.95
N GLN A 11 -8.43 14.41 11.74
CA GLN A 11 -9.27 15.19 12.65
C GLN A 11 -8.62 15.48 14.00
N ASN A 12 -7.71 14.62 14.45
CA ASN A 12 -7.17 14.69 15.81
C ASN A 12 -5.73 15.22 15.86
N LEU A 13 -5.05 15.34 14.71
CA LEU A 13 -3.70 15.88 14.62
C LEU A 13 -3.68 17.32 14.10
N ASN A 14 -2.65 18.06 14.54
CA ASN A 14 -2.37 19.38 14.03
C ASN A 14 -2.02 19.30 12.52
N ARG A 15 -2.66 20.14 11.70
CA ARG A 15 -2.44 20.17 10.24
C ARG A 15 -0.99 20.42 9.87
N PHE A 16 -0.32 21.37 10.51
CA PHE A 16 1.08 21.68 10.22
C PHE A 16 2.00 20.49 10.48
N THR A 17 1.81 19.78 11.60
CA THR A 17 2.57 18.57 11.91
C THR A 17 2.33 17.48 10.87
N LEU A 18 1.08 17.29 10.47
CA LEU A 18 0.71 16.24 9.53
C LEU A 18 1.16 16.56 8.11
N ASP A 19 1.05 17.81 7.66
CA ASP A 19 1.51 18.27 6.35
C ASP A 19 3.04 18.14 6.25
N ASN A 20 3.77 18.52 7.30
CA ASN A 20 5.22 18.34 7.34
C ASN A 20 5.61 16.87 7.32
N TYR A 21 4.92 16.03 8.09
CA TYR A 21 5.16 14.58 8.08
C TYR A 21 4.87 13.99 6.70
N MET A 22 3.72 14.30 6.11
CA MET A 22 3.29 13.76 4.82
C MET A 22 3.99 14.37 3.60
N SER A 23 4.81 15.40 3.78
CA SER A 23 5.67 15.94 2.71
C SER A 23 6.60 14.88 2.12
N ASN A 24 6.99 13.89 2.93
CA ASN A 24 7.69 12.70 2.49
C ASN A 24 6.70 11.59 2.19
N GLN A 25 6.70 11.07 0.96
CA GLN A 25 5.80 9.98 0.59
C GLN A 25 6.20 8.65 1.25
N LEU A 26 7.50 8.37 1.28
CA LEU A 26 8.09 7.17 1.88
C LEU A 26 9.08 7.55 2.97
N MET A 27 9.05 6.80 4.08
CA MET A 27 9.99 6.94 5.19
C MET A 27 10.54 5.57 5.58
N ALA A 28 11.83 5.47 5.92
CA ALA A 28 12.44 4.24 6.41
C ALA A 28 12.77 4.35 7.89
N TYR A 29 12.39 3.34 8.66
CA TYR A 29 12.55 3.28 10.11
C TYR A 29 13.44 2.12 10.52
N ASP A 30 14.25 2.31 11.55
CA ASP A 30 15.06 1.25 12.16
C ASP A 30 14.33 0.52 13.31
N GLN A 31 13.33 1.17 13.92
CA GLN A 31 12.58 0.58 15.02
C GLN A 31 11.11 0.44 14.67
N VAL A 32 10.49 -0.63 15.19
CA VAL A 32 9.06 -0.86 15.12
C VAL A 32 8.53 -1.14 16.52
N GLU A 33 7.44 -0.48 16.87
CA GLU A 33 6.74 -0.66 18.15
C GLU A 33 5.27 -0.97 17.89
N LEU A 34 4.64 -1.72 18.81
CA LEU A 34 3.21 -1.94 18.77
C LEU A 34 2.48 -0.64 19.07
N LEU A 35 1.51 -0.27 18.23
CA LEU A 35 0.58 0.79 18.58
C LEU A 35 -0.46 0.23 19.55
N ASP A 36 -0.45 0.70 20.80
CA ASP A 36 -1.56 0.47 21.71
C ASP A 36 -2.74 1.37 21.30
N GLU A 37 -3.82 0.75 20.83
CA GLU A 37 -5.05 1.45 20.43
C GLU A 37 -6.10 1.45 21.55
N ASN A 38 -5.77 0.92 22.75
CA ASN A 38 -6.71 0.81 23.87
C ASN A 38 -6.07 1.19 25.22
N PRO A 39 -6.03 2.49 25.59
CA PRO A 39 -6.66 3.62 24.91
C PRO A 39 -5.78 4.22 23.81
N LEU A 40 -6.38 4.56 22.67
CA LEU A 40 -5.70 5.26 21.58
C LEU A 40 -5.38 6.70 21.97
N ASP A 41 -4.10 7.01 22.20
CA ASP A 41 -3.60 8.37 22.42
C ASP A 41 -2.95 8.94 21.15
N LEU A 42 -3.76 9.66 20.37
CA LEU A 42 -3.30 10.32 19.14
C LEU A 42 -2.43 11.57 19.42
N GLU A 43 -2.44 12.11 20.64
CA GLU A 43 -1.59 13.25 21.00
C GLU A 43 -0.12 12.82 21.07
N ILE A 44 0.15 11.64 21.64
CA ILE A 44 1.49 11.04 21.66
C ILE A 44 1.97 10.80 20.22
N LEU A 45 1.13 10.22 19.37
CA LEU A 45 1.47 9.99 17.96
C LEU A 45 1.83 11.30 17.24
N GLY A 46 1.06 12.37 17.49
CA GLY A 46 1.33 13.70 16.95
C GLY A 46 2.67 14.28 17.37
N LYS A 47 3.03 14.15 18.65
CA LYS A 47 4.35 14.58 19.16
C LYS A 47 5.48 13.83 18.47
N LYS A 48 5.32 12.52 18.26
CA LYS A 48 6.32 11.69 17.57
C LYS A 48 6.47 12.06 16.10
N PHE A 49 5.37 12.35 15.40
CA PHE A 49 5.42 12.84 14.02
C PHE A 49 6.12 14.20 13.93
N ALA A 50 5.89 15.10 14.88
CA ALA A 50 6.57 16.39 14.93
C ALA A 50 8.08 16.26 15.17
N GLN A 51 8.50 15.21 15.87
CA GLN A 51 9.91 14.93 16.19
C GLN A 51 10.61 14.03 15.16
N LEU A 52 9.87 13.42 14.24
CA LEU A 52 10.39 12.46 13.26
C LEU A 52 11.22 11.35 13.94
N GLU A 53 10.70 10.78 15.03
CA GLU A 53 11.34 9.69 15.78
C GLU A 53 11.59 8.45 14.90
N ASN A 54 12.74 7.76 15.09
CA ASN A 54 13.16 6.56 14.34
C ASN A 54 12.38 5.29 14.65
N LYS A 55 11.07 5.43 14.73
CA LYS A 55 10.19 4.40 15.23
C LYS A 55 8.86 4.44 14.48
N ALA A 56 8.56 3.38 13.76
CA ALA A 56 7.25 3.15 13.19
C ALA A 56 6.36 2.42 14.19
N PHE A 57 5.09 2.80 14.25
CA PHE A 57 4.09 2.11 15.06
C PHE A 57 3.31 1.15 14.17
N VAL A 58 3.11 -0.10 14.59
CA VAL A 58 2.34 -1.10 13.84
C VAL A 58 1.14 -1.52 14.67
N SER A 59 -0.06 -1.51 14.10
CA SER A 59 -1.31 -1.78 14.82
C SER A 59 -1.60 -3.26 15.08
N ASN A 60 -0.75 -4.21 14.65
CA ASN A 60 -0.99 -5.65 14.79
C ASN A 60 0.07 -6.32 15.69
N PRO A 61 -0.30 -6.83 16.88
CA PRO A 61 0.64 -7.48 17.81
C PRO A 61 1.41 -8.67 17.21
N GLU A 62 0.74 -9.53 16.44
CA GLU A 62 1.37 -10.70 15.80
C GLU A 62 2.38 -10.28 14.72
N ALA A 63 2.17 -9.12 14.10
CA ALA A 63 3.13 -8.57 13.15
C ALA A 63 4.40 -8.08 13.87
N VAL A 64 4.22 -7.46 15.03
CA VAL A 64 5.30 -6.86 15.80
C VAL A 64 6.28 -7.92 16.30
N GLU A 65 5.82 -9.07 16.78
CA GLU A 65 6.71 -10.15 17.23
C GLU A 65 7.63 -10.66 16.09
N ASN A 66 7.07 -10.88 14.91
CA ASN A 66 7.82 -11.31 13.71
C ASN A 66 8.77 -10.23 13.17
N ILE A 67 8.42 -8.95 13.36
CA ILE A 67 9.25 -7.82 12.93
C ILE A 67 10.39 -7.60 13.93
N MET A 68 10.06 -7.59 15.23
CA MET A 68 11.03 -7.42 16.32
C MET A 68 12.07 -8.54 16.33
N SER A 69 11.69 -9.79 16.06
CA SER A 69 12.67 -10.90 15.97
C SER A 69 13.72 -10.70 14.86
N ASN A 70 13.38 -9.97 13.80
CA ASN A 70 14.29 -9.69 12.69
C ASN A 70 15.12 -8.41 12.92
N LEU A 71 14.57 -7.44 13.67
CA LEU A 71 15.21 -6.16 14.01
C LEU A 71 16.05 -6.19 15.32
N SER A 72 15.83 -7.13 16.23
CA SER A 72 16.34 -7.11 17.61
C SER A 72 17.84 -7.44 17.80
N ALA A 73 18.66 -7.44 16.75
CA ALA A 73 20.01 -7.98 16.83
C ALA A 73 21.17 -6.99 16.71
N ARG A 74 20.99 -5.69 16.38
CA ARG A 74 22.14 -4.85 15.94
C ARG A 74 22.02 -3.35 16.24
N ASP A 75 23.19 -2.68 16.27
CA ASP A 75 23.42 -1.27 16.61
C ASP A 75 22.42 -0.31 15.94
N ILE A 76 21.55 0.28 16.76
CA ILE A 76 20.41 1.09 16.32
C ILE A 76 20.81 2.58 16.29
N GLN A 77 20.67 3.22 15.13
CA GLN A 77 20.85 4.66 14.97
C GLN A 77 19.70 5.44 15.64
N PRO A 78 19.97 6.58 16.32
CA PRO A 78 18.98 7.27 17.15
C PRO A 78 17.91 8.11 16.40
N PHE A 79 18.05 8.38 15.10
CA PHE A 79 17.12 9.24 14.32
C PHE A 79 16.68 8.62 12.99
N VAL A 80 15.44 8.92 12.53
CA VAL A 80 14.94 8.48 11.20
C VAL A 80 15.88 9.07 10.18
N GLU A 81 16.41 8.24 9.29
CA GLU A 81 17.02 8.77 8.09
C GLU A 81 15.89 9.30 7.19
N ILE A 82 15.64 10.62 7.26
CA ILE A 82 14.66 11.28 6.42
C ILE A 82 15.18 11.21 4.99
N ILE A 83 14.42 10.55 4.13
CA ILE A 83 14.80 10.33 2.75
C ILE A 83 14.33 11.56 1.98
N GLU A 84 15.18 12.58 1.92
CA GLU A 84 15.00 13.71 1.00
C GLU A 84 15.03 13.23 -0.46
N GLU A 85 14.44 14.02 -1.35
CA GLU A 85 14.58 13.86 -2.80
C GLU A 85 16.08 13.87 -3.19
N GLY A 86 16.66 12.70 -3.45
CA GLY A 86 18.08 12.55 -3.77
C GLY A 86 18.90 11.69 -2.80
N SER A 87 18.29 11.11 -1.77
CA SER A 87 18.96 10.13 -0.91
C SER A 87 19.56 8.97 -1.72
N PRO A 88 20.82 8.57 -1.46
CA PRO A 88 21.41 7.39 -2.11
C PRO A 88 20.72 6.09 -1.67
N PHE A 89 19.96 6.12 -0.58
CA PHE A 89 19.37 4.96 0.07
C PHE A 89 17.94 4.65 -0.40
N LEU A 90 17.18 5.65 -0.85
CA LEU A 90 15.84 5.45 -1.40
C LEU A 90 15.56 6.52 -2.44
N LYS A 91 15.08 6.08 -3.60
CA LYS A 91 14.69 6.94 -4.70
C LYS A 91 13.38 6.46 -5.30
N ILE A 92 12.39 7.34 -5.35
CA ILE A 92 11.14 7.10 -6.08
C ILE A 92 11.46 7.20 -7.58
N THR A 93 11.18 6.14 -8.31
CA THR A 93 11.42 6.05 -9.76
C THR A 93 10.16 6.33 -10.58
N ASP A 94 9.00 6.01 -10.03
CA ASP A 94 7.70 6.26 -10.67
C ASP A 94 6.63 6.41 -9.59
N PHE A 95 5.66 7.30 -9.85
CA PHE A 95 4.62 7.62 -8.88
C PHE A 95 3.29 7.98 -9.56
N ASP A 96 2.26 7.24 -9.18
CA ASP A 96 0.84 7.46 -9.47
C ASP A 96 0.02 7.17 -8.20
N VAL A 97 -1.24 7.59 -8.19
CA VAL A 97 -2.21 7.40 -7.10
C VAL A 97 -2.36 5.92 -6.71
N ASN A 98 -2.17 4.99 -7.67
CA ASN A 98 -2.35 3.56 -7.48
C ASN A 98 -1.07 2.73 -7.67
N ASP A 99 0.05 3.35 -8.04
CA ASP A 99 1.31 2.65 -8.34
C ASP A 99 2.48 3.51 -7.85
N LEU A 100 3.34 2.94 -7.01
CA LEU A 100 4.55 3.58 -6.51
C LEU A 100 5.71 2.64 -6.74
N ARG A 101 6.74 3.11 -7.44
CA ARG A 101 7.98 2.37 -7.66
C ARG A 101 9.14 3.12 -7.07
N ALA A 102 9.99 2.42 -6.36
CA ALA A 102 11.19 2.98 -5.78
C ALA A 102 12.34 1.99 -5.81
N THR A 103 13.56 2.51 -5.82
CA THR A 103 14.78 1.75 -5.60
C THR A 103 15.33 2.07 -4.23
N THR A 104 15.71 1.05 -3.48
CA THR A 104 16.33 1.18 -2.15
C THR A 104 17.74 0.62 -2.17
N ASN A 105 18.63 1.14 -1.33
CA ASN A 105 19.98 0.62 -1.13
C ASN A 105 20.39 0.70 0.35
N PHE A 106 19.64 0.10 1.26
CA PHE A 106 19.88 0.30 2.70
C PHE A 106 21.06 -0.53 3.21
N PRO A 107 21.88 -0.02 4.15
CA PRO A 107 22.96 -0.81 4.75
C PRO A 107 22.43 -1.99 5.58
N ASN A 108 21.23 -1.84 6.14
CA ASN A 108 20.56 -2.83 6.98
C ASN A 108 19.08 -2.93 6.59
N GLU A 109 18.41 -3.96 7.09
CA GLU A 109 16.97 -4.09 6.97
C GLU A 109 16.25 -2.87 7.59
N LYS A 110 15.23 -2.35 6.90
CA LYS A 110 14.44 -1.18 7.33
C LYS A 110 12.96 -1.50 7.28
N PHE A 111 12.17 -0.85 8.13
CA PHE A 111 10.72 -0.82 8.01
C PHE A 111 10.31 0.41 7.22
N LEU A 112 9.80 0.23 6.00
CA LEU A 112 9.33 1.34 5.18
C LEU A 112 7.87 1.64 5.47
N VAL A 113 7.52 2.92 5.59
CA VAL A 113 6.15 3.40 5.67
C VAL A 113 5.87 4.29 4.46
N TYR A 114 4.79 3.96 3.74
CA TYR A 114 4.22 4.77 2.68
C TYR A 114 3.01 5.52 3.24
N ASN A 115 3.05 6.85 3.18
CA ASN A 115 2.06 7.78 3.74
C ASN A 115 0.74 7.85 2.94
N THR A 116 0.20 6.68 2.59
CA THR A 116 -1.13 6.50 2.01
C THR A 116 -2.03 5.74 2.96
N ASN A 117 -3.33 5.94 2.86
CA ASN A 117 -4.29 5.24 3.72
C ASN A 117 -4.22 3.71 3.51
N PHE A 118 -4.12 2.98 4.62
CA PHE A 118 -4.08 1.53 4.63
C PHE A 118 -5.35 0.91 4.06
N HIS A 119 -5.19 0.00 3.10
CA HIS A 119 -6.26 -0.82 2.54
C HIS A 119 -5.76 -2.23 2.23
N HIS A 120 -6.62 -3.23 2.36
CA HIS A 120 -6.26 -4.64 2.10
C HIS A 120 -6.02 -4.96 0.62
N ASP A 121 -6.42 -4.05 -0.28
CA ASP A 121 -6.19 -4.18 -1.73
C ASP A 121 -4.84 -3.61 -2.16
N TRP A 122 -4.12 -2.93 -1.26
CA TRP A 122 -2.72 -2.60 -1.49
C TRP A 122 -1.87 -3.86 -1.44
N GLN A 123 -0.86 -3.90 -2.29
CA GLN A 123 0.11 -4.97 -2.39
C GLN A 123 1.50 -4.36 -2.48
N ALA A 124 2.46 -4.92 -1.76
CA ALA A 124 3.86 -4.53 -1.83
C ALA A 124 4.68 -5.69 -2.38
N TYR A 125 5.67 -5.36 -3.20
CA TYR A 125 6.59 -6.29 -3.83
C TYR A 125 8.02 -5.78 -3.66
N ILE A 126 8.93 -6.71 -3.37
CA ILE A 126 10.37 -6.47 -3.33
C ILE A 126 11.01 -7.42 -4.34
N ASP A 127 11.68 -6.86 -5.34
CA ASP A 127 12.26 -7.60 -6.47
C ASP A 127 11.24 -8.56 -7.12
N GLY A 128 10.01 -8.09 -7.26
CA GLY A 128 8.89 -8.85 -7.82
C GLY A 128 8.28 -9.90 -6.88
N LYS A 129 8.82 -10.11 -5.68
CA LYS A 129 8.26 -11.03 -4.68
C LYS A 129 7.30 -10.28 -3.76
N LYS A 130 6.08 -10.81 -3.60
CA LYS A 130 5.06 -10.22 -2.74
C LYS A 130 5.49 -10.28 -1.28
N VAL A 131 5.43 -9.15 -0.59
CA VAL A 131 5.71 -9.03 0.84
C VAL A 131 4.44 -8.67 1.62
N ARG A 132 4.46 -8.94 2.93
CA ARG A 132 3.34 -8.61 3.81
C ARG A 132 3.35 -7.11 4.10
N ILE A 133 2.16 -6.50 4.00
CA ILE A 133 1.94 -5.13 4.42
C ILE A 133 1.24 -5.07 5.77
N TYR A 134 1.47 -4.00 6.49
CA TYR A 134 0.97 -3.73 7.83
C TYR A 134 0.31 -2.36 7.88
N ARG A 135 -0.66 -2.21 8.77
CA ARG A 135 -1.18 -0.89 9.13
C ARG A 135 -0.18 -0.25 10.09
N SER A 136 0.38 0.86 9.66
CA SER A 136 1.50 1.53 10.32
C SER A 136 1.18 2.99 10.58
N ASN A 137 1.78 3.56 11.62
CA ASN A 137 1.59 4.96 12.02
C ASN A 137 0.09 5.32 12.02
N PHE A 138 -0.69 4.42 12.63
CA PHE A 138 -2.15 4.41 12.76
C PHE A 138 -2.96 4.23 11.46
N ALA A 139 -2.64 4.98 10.40
CA ALA A 139 -3.44 5.03 9.17
C ALA A 139 -2.69 4.60 7.91
N PHE A 140 -1.37 4.48 7.95
CA PHE A 140 -0.51 4.31 6.79
C PHE A 140 -0.14 2.85 6.51
N ILE A 141 0.56 2.62 5.40
CA ILE A 141 1.03 1.29 4.98
C ILE A 141 2.49 1.15 5.37
N GLY A 142 2.85 0.05 6.03
CA GLY A 142 4.25 -0.29 6.26
C GLY A 142 4.61 -1.72 5.89
N PHE A 143 5.88 -1.96 5.58
CA PHE A 143 6.43 -3.27 5.21
C PHE A 143 7.95 -3.31 5.43
N MET A 144 8.49 -4.51 5.61
CA MET A 144 9.93 -4.73 5.79
C MET A 144 10.65 -4.73 4.45
N VAL A 145 11.80 -4.06 4.36
CA VAL A 145 12.70 -4.08 3.21
C VAL A 145 14.09 -4.55 3.67
N PRO A 146 14.63 -5.63 3.08
CA PRO A 146 15.97 -6.10 3.43
C PRO A 146 17.06 -5.06 3.14
N GLY A 147 18.21 -5.22 3.79
CA GLY A 147 19.40 -4.44 3.46
C GLY A 147 19.98 -4.85 2.10
N GLY A 148 20.51 -3.88 1.37
CA GLY A 148 21.03 -4.02 0.02
C GLY A 148 20.20 -3.26 -1.00
N GLU A 149 20.56 -3.46 -2.28
CA GLU A 149 19.86 -2.88 -3.42
C GLU A 149 18.61 -3.68 -3.76
N HIS A 150 17.45 -3.02 -3.74
CA HIS A 150 16.17 -3.65 -4.03
C HIS A 150 15.23 -2.74 -4.82
N GLN A 151 14.34 -3.35 -5.61
CA GLN A 151 13.22 -2.68 -6.25
C GLN A 151 11.95 -2.88 -5.45
N VAL A 152 11.38 -1.77 -4.98
CA VAL A 152 10.12 -1.73 -4.24
C VAL A 152 9.00 -1.30 -5.19
N HIS A 153 7.92 -2.07 -5.21
CA HIS A 153 6.71 -1.76 -5.98
C HIS A 153 5.47 -1.88 -5.11
N LEU A 154 4.75 -0.79 -4.93
CA LEU A 154 3.45 -0.75 -4.26
C LEU A 154 2.37 -0.54 -5.31
N LEU A 155 1.36 -1.41 -5.28
CA LEU A 155 0.28 -1.41 -6.25
C LEU A 155 -1.06 -1.52 -5.53
N PHE A 156 -1.99 -0.61 -5.86
CA PHE A 156 -3.38 -0.71 -5.45
C PHE A 156 -4.17 -1.53 -6.46
N ALA A 157 -4.54 -2.75 -6.08
CA ALA A 157 -5.21 -3.71 -6.95
C ALA A 157 -6.57 -4.14 -6.38
N PRO A 158 -7.64 -3.32 -6.55
CA PRO A 158 -8.96 -3.61 -6.01
C PRO A 158 -9.56 -4.85 -6.66
N LYS A 159 -9.97 -5.83 -5.83
CA LYS A 159 -10.53 -7.11 -6.31
C LYS A 159 -11.76 -6.94 -7.19
N TRP A 160 -12.58 -5.90 -6.95
CA TRP A 160 -13.76 -5.58 -7.77
C TRP A 160 -13.40 -5.32 -9.24
N LYS A 161 -12.22 -4.77 -9.54
CA LYS A 161 -11.81 -4.50 -10.93
C LYS A 161 -11.77 -5.77 -11.76
N HIS A 162 -11.29 -6.88 -11.18
CA HIS A 162 -11.30 -8.17 -11.85
C HIS A 162 -12.73 -8.68 -12.05
N PHE A 163 -13.59 -8.57 -11.03
CA PHE A 163 -15.00 -8.93 -11.14
C PHE A 163 -15.73 -8.15 -12.24
N LEU A 164 -15.54 -6.84 -12.30
CA LEU A 164 -16.15 -5.98 -13.31
C LEU A 164 -15.71 -6.36 -14.73
N ASN A 165 -14.42 -6.60 -14.95
CA ASN A 165 -13.91 -7.04 -16.25
C ASN A 165 -14.55 -8.37 -16.69
N TRP A 166 -14.63 -9.36 -15.80
CA TRP A 166 -15.30 -10.64 -16.09
C TRP A 166 -16.79 -10.45 -16.40
N PHE A 167 -17.48 -9.62 -15.62
CA PHE A 167 -18.88 -9.30 -15.85
C PHE A 167 -19.11 -8.68 -17.23
N LEU A 168 -18.29 -7.69 -17.62
CA LEU A 168 -18.37 -7.05 -18.94
C LEU A 168 -18.07 -8.03 -20.09
N LEU A 169 -17.11 -8.93 -19.91
CA LEU A 169 -16.81 -9.97 -20.89
C LEU A 169 -17.99 -10.92 -21.10
N VAL A 170 -18.66 -11.34 -20.01
CA VAL A 170 -19.84 -12.21 -20.10
C VAL A 170 -21.01 -11.50 -20.81
N LEU A 171 -21.26 -10.23 -20.50
CA LEU A 171 -22.28 -9.44 -21.19
C LEU A 171 -21.98 -9.29 -22.68
N PHE A 172 -20.72 -8.99 -23.02
CA PHE A 172 -20.28 -8.87 -24.42
C PHE A 172 -20.47 -10.18 -25.19
N GLN A 173 -20.08 -11.31 -24.59
CA GLN A 173 -20.28 -12.63 -25.19
C GLN A 173 -21.76 -12.95 -25.37
N GLY A 174 -22.60 -12.64 -24.37
CA GLY A 174 -24.06 -12.81 -24.47
C GLY A 174 -24.66 -12.03 -25.64
N MET A 175 -24.18 -10.80 -25.87
CA MET A 175 -24.61 -9.99 -27.00
C MET A 175 -24.17 -10.58 -28.35
N LEU A 176 -22.92 -11.07 -28.45
CA LEU A 176 -22.43 -11.75 -29.66
C LEU A 176 -23.25 -13.01 -29.97
N TRP A 177 -23.52 -13.86 -28.98
CA TRP A 177 -24.38 -15.03 -29.15
C TRP A 177 -25.81 -14.65 -29.53
N GLY A 178 -26.35 -13.58 -28.95
CA GLY A 178 -27.67 -13.06 -29.31
C GLY A 178 -27.76 -12.66 -30.79
N VAL A 179 -26.75 -11.94 -31.31
CA VAL A 179 -26.67 -11.57 -32.72
C VAL A 179 -26.53 -12.80 -33.62
N LEU A 180 -25.70 -13.78 -33.24
CA LEU A 180 -25.53 -15.02 -34.01
C LEU A 180 -26.83 -15.83 -34.07
N ILE A 181 -27.54 -15.96 -32.94
CA ILE A 181 -28.83 -16.66 -32.89
C ILE A 181 -29.86 -15.92 -33.73
N PHE A 182 -29.94 -14.59 -33.63
CA PHE A 182 -30.84 -13.78 -34.44
C PHE A 182 -30.55 -13.93 -35.94
N TRP A 183 -29.28 -13.83 -36.33
CA TRP A 183 -28.85 -13.99 -37.72
C TRP A 183 -29.14 -15.39 -38.25
N PHE A 184 -28.87 -16.43 -37.47
CA PHE A 184 -29.19 -17.81 -37.83
C PHE A 184 -30.68 -18.01 -38.04
N ARG A 185 -31.53 -17.48 -37.15
CA ARG A 185 -32.99 -17.53 -37.29
C ARG A 185 -33.50 -16.77 -38.52
N ALA A 186 -32.91 -15.60 -38.80
CA ALA A 186 -33.26 -14.82 -40.00
C ALA A 186 -32.83 -15.54 -41.28
N TYR A 187 -31.66 -16.17 -41.27
CA TYR A 187 -31.13 -16.95 -42.39
C TYR A 187 -31.99 -18.20 -42.68
N SER A 188 -32.37 -18.96 -41.63
CA SER A 188 -33.21 -20.15 -41.80
C SER A 188 -34.59 -19.81 -42.36
N ALA A 189 -35.24 -18.74 -41.87
CA ALA A 189 -36.54 -18.28 -42.40
C ALA A 189 -36.48 -17.89 -43.89
N LYS A 190 -35.36 -17.31 -44.34
CA LYS A 190 -35.16 -16.95 -45.75
C LYS A 190 -35.00 -18.17 -46.67
N MET A 191 -34.45 -19.27 -46.15
CA MET A 191 -34.29 -20.52 -46.91
C MET A 191 -35.62 -21.24 -47.09
N GLU A 192 -36.47 -21.29 -46.06
CA GLU A 192 -37.79 -21.93 -46.14
C GLU A 192 -38.70 -21.29 -47.19
N MET A 193 -38.69 -19.95 -47.33
CA MET A 193 -39.49 -19.25 -48.35
C MET A 193 -39.04 -19.45 -49.81
N LYS A 194 -37.86 -20.03 -50.04
CA LYS A 194 -37.31 -20.29 -51.39
C LYS A 194 -37.59 -21.71 -51.91
N THR A 195 -38.12 -22.59 -51.06
CA THR A 195 -38.53 -23.96 -51.38
C THR A 195 -40.02 -24.03 -51.62
#